data_AF-A0A6A6ZC87-F1
#
_entry.id   AF-A0A6A6ZC87-F1
#
_cell.length_a   1.000
_cell.length_b   1.000
_cell.length_c   1.000
_cell.angle_alpha   90.00
_cell.angle_beta   90.00
_cell.angle_gamma   90.00
#
_symmetry.space_group_name_H-M   'P 1'
#
loop_
_entity.id
_entity.type
_entity.pdbx_description
1 polymer ?
#
loop_
_entity_poly.entity_id
_entity_poly.type
_entity_poly.pdbx_seq_one_letter_code
_entity_poly.pdbx_strand_id
1 'polypeptide(L)'
;PSLCTFSNNTLKIEICGPEQEHFTIIDVPGIFRVSSPPFINDADVDLVRNMVEFYIQNNWMIILAFNPSILPVYALFSHRDMLSNVDITTRAILKMAEKADPSSMRTIGVLTKPDLVTEVASRKAMKDLVLGKEKQLQLGYCVLKNCSADDAQSTVVQRLAQEQTFFGRSE
;
A
#
# COMPACT_ATOMS: atom_id res chain seq x y z
N PRO A 1 -12.83 -4.08 -31.56
CA PRO A 1 -11.74 -3.48 -30.76
C PRO A 1 -11.62 -4.17 -29.41
N SER A 2 -10.51 -4.86 -29.16
CA SER A 2 -10.18 -5.35 -27.82
C SER A 2 -10.04 -4.14 -26.90
N LEU A 3 -10.93 -3.97 -25.92
CA LEU A 3 -10.74 -2.94 -24.89
C LEU A 3 -9.47 -3.28 -24.11
N CYS A 4 -8.50 -2.37 -24.09
CA CYS A 4 -7.36 -2.45 -23.18
C CYS A 4 -7.83 -2.06 -21.77
N THR A 5 -7.57 -2.93 -20.79
CA THR A 5 -7.93 -2.70 -19.39
C THR A 5 -7.03 -1.66 -18.73
N PHE A 6 -5.77 -1.55 -19.16
CA PHE A 6 -4.80 -0.58 -18.67
C PHE A 6 -4.15 0.22 -19.81
N SER A 7 -3.63 1.41 -19.49
CA SER A 7 -2.98 2.32 -20.44
C SER A 7 -1.81 3.04 -19.78
N ASN A 8 -0.77 3.36 -20.56
CA ASN A 8 0.38 4.18 -20.12
C ASN A 8 0.07 5.69 -20.12
N ASN A 9 -1.14 6.09 -20.53
CA ASN A 9 -1.51 7.49 -20.53
C ASN A 9 -1.70 8.00 -19.09
N THR A 10 -1.09 9.14 -18.77
CA THR A 10 -1.22 9.77 -17.45
C THR A 10 -2.41 10.72 -17.42
N LEU A 11 -3.30 10.54 -16.44
CA LEU A 11 -4.25 11.56 -16.04
C LEU A 11 -3.57 12.51 -15.05
N LYS A 12 -3.44 13.79 -15.42
CA LYS A 12 -2.84 14.82 -14.56
C LYS A 12 -3.91 15.76 -14.03
N ILE A 13 -4.02 15.86 -12.72
CA ILE A 13 -4.89 16.81 -12.02
C ILE A 13 -3.99 17.79 -11.30
N GLU A 14 -4.14 19.09 -11.60
CA GLU A 14 -3.36 20.17 -10.97
C GLU A 14 -4.29 21.07 -10.16
N ILE A 15 -3.93 21.28 -8.89
CA ILE A 15 -4.63 22.16 -7.97
C ILE A 15 -3.63 23.22 -7.52
N CYS A 16 -3.93 24.49 -7.79
CA CYS A 16 -3.01 25.60 -7.53
C CYS A 16 -3.68 26.65 -6.66
N GLY A 17 -2.93 27.20 -5.69
CA GLY A 17 -3.41 28.29 -4.84
C GLY A 17 -2.41 28.64 -3.75
N PRO A 18 -2.58 29.81 -3.09
CA PRO A 18 -1.68 30.26 -2.02
C PRO A 18 -1.76 29.39 -0.75
N GLU A 19 -2.84 28.63 -0.58
CA GLU A 19 -3.07 27.73 0.54
C GLU A 19 -2.71 26.26 0.22
N GLN A 20 -2.19 25.98 -0.98
CA GLN A 20 -1.87 24.62 -1.40
C GLN A 20 -0.42 24.28 -1.10
N GLU A 21 -0.21 23.09 -0.54
CA GLU A 21 1.12 22.55 -0.32
C GLU A 21 1.75 22.10 -1.64
N HIS A 22 3.07 22.28 -1.76
CA HIS A 22 3.81 21.93 -2.98
C HIS A 22 4.27 20.47 -2.96
N PHE A 23 3.35 19.55 -3.27
CA PHE A 23 3.67 18.13 -3.42
C PHE A 23 2.95 17.50 -4.63
N THR A 24 3.44 16.34 -5.08
CA THR A 24 2.84 15.55 -6.15
C THR A 24 2.63 14.14 -5.65
N ILE A 25 1.42 13.61 -5.83
CA ILE A 25 1.11 12.20 -5.60
C ILE A 25 0.94 11.54 -6.96
N ILE A 26 1.56 10.37 -7.12
CA ILE A 26 1.36 9.51 -8.28
C ILE A 26 0.64 8.27 -7.79
N ASP A 27 -0.57 8.06 -8.30
CA ASP A 27 -1.30 6.82 -8.11
C ASP A 27 -1.02 5.90 -9.30
N VAL A 28 -0.65 4.65 -9.00
CA VAL A 28 -0.33 3.62 -9.99
C VAL A 28 -1.26 2.43 -9.77
N PRO A 29 -1.67 1.71 -10.84
CA PRO A 29 -2.53 0.55 -10.68
C PRO A 29 -1.94 -0.47 -9.70
N GLY A 30 -2.80 -1.07 -8.88
CA GLY A 30 -2.39 -2.11 -7.95
C GLY A 30 -1.76 -3.28 -8.70
N ILE A 31 -0.64 -3.80 -8.19
CA ILE A 31 0.04 -4.95 -8.80
C ILE A 31 -0.88 -6.17 -8.73
N PHE A 32 -0.83 -7.01 -9.75
CA PHE A 32 -1.43 -8.34 -9.74
C PHE A 32 -0.46 -9.32 -10.41
N ARG A 33 -0.44 -10.57 -9.95
CA ARG A 33 0.50 -11.61 -10.43
C ARG A 33 -0.14 -12.67 -11.31
N VAL A 34 -1.46 -12.71 -11.35
CA VAL A 34 -2.22 -13.76 -12.03
C VAL A 34 -3.17 -13.08 -12.99
N SER A 35 -3.10 -13.48 -14.28
CA SER A 35 -4.10 -13.11 -15.27
C SER A 35 -5.48 -13.57 -14.84
N SER A 36 -6.50 -12.77 -15.08
CA SER A 36 -7.90 -13.15 -14.84
C SER A 36 -8.71 -12.97 -16.12
N PRO A 37 -8.64 -13.94 -17.06
CA PRO A 37 -9.40 -13.88 -18.29
C PRO A 37 -10.92 -13.84 -18.02
N PRO A 38 -11.71 -13.08 -18.81
CA PRO A 38 -11.31 -12.36 -20.02
C PRO A 38 -10.79 -10.92 -19.79
N PHE A 39 -10.71 -10.46 -18.54
CA PHE A 39 -10.52 -9.04 -18.22
C PHE A 39 -9.05 -8.62 -18.07
N ILE A 40 -8.18 -9.51 -17.59
CA ILE A 40 -6.76 -9.24 -17.36
C ILE A 40 -5.94 -10.34 -18.02
N ASN A 41 -5.11 -9.98 -18.99
CA ASN A 41 -4.18 -10.89 -19.66
C ASN A 41 -2.74 -10.72 -19.12
N ASP A 42 -1.81 -11.54 -19.58
CA ASP A 42 -0.40 -11.47 -19.13
C ASP A 42 0.30 -10.17 -19.56
N ALA A 43 -0.09 -9.58 -20.71
CA ALA A 43 0.45 -8.28 -21.12
C ALA A 43 -0.02 -7.14 -20.21
N ASP A 44 -1.23 -7.22 -19.65
CA ASP A 44 -1.71 -6.28 -18.64
C ASP A 44 -0.91 -6.39 -17.33
N VAL A 45 -0.56 -7.62 -16.93
CA VAL A 45 0.31 -7.90 -15.77
C VAL A 45 1.69 -7.27 -15.97
N ASP A 46 2.28 -7.47 -17.14
CA ASP A 46 3.58 -6.89 -17.51
C ASP A 46 3.52 -5.35 -17.54
N LEU A 47 2.47 -4.79 -18.14
CA LEU A 47 2.29 -3.34 -18.27
C LEU A 47 2.25 -2.65 -16.90
N VAL A 48 1.41 -3.15 -15.99
CA VAL A 48 1.28 -2.57 -14.64
C VAL A 48 2.58 -2.71 -13.86
N ARG A 49 3.25 -3.88 -13.92
CA ARG A 49 4.55 -4.06 -13.26
C ARG A 49 5.58 -3.05 -13.76
N ASN A 50 5.71 -2.90 -15.08
CA ASN A 50 6.68 -1.98 -15.69
C ASN A 50 6.38 -0.52 -15.33
N MET A 51 5.10 -0.15 -15.25
CA MET A 51 4.67 1.18 -14.81
C MET A 51 5.10 1.45 -13.37
N VAL A 52 4.86 0.51 -12.45
CA VAL A 52 5.29 0.66 -11.05
C VAL A 52 6.81 0.75 -10.96
N GLU A 53 7.56 -0.14 -11.65
CA GLU A 53 9.03 -0.11 -11.65
C GLU A 53 9.58 1.23 -12.15
N PHE A 54 9.00 1.78 -13.22
CA PHE A 54 9.40 3.07 -13.79
C PHE A 54 9.33 4.21 -12.76
N TYR A 55 8.24 4.29 -11.99
CA TYR A 55 8.09 5.35 -10.99
C TYR A 55 8.96 5.14 -9.75
N ILE A 56 9.01 3.92 -9.20
CA ILE A 56 9.76 3.67 -7.96
C ILE A 56 11.29 3.74 -8.14
N GLN A 57 11.80 3.57 -9.37
CA GLN A 57 13.23 3.71 -9.67
C GLN A 57 13.76 5.15 -9.55
N ASN A 58 12.88 6.15 -9.55
CA ASN A 58 13.29 7.53 -9.35
C ASN A 58 13.68 7.77 -7.88
N ASN A 59 14.96 8.04 -7.63
CA ASN A 59 15.50 8.25 -6.28
C ASN A 59 14.95 9.50 -5.56
N TRP A 60 14.35 10.46 -6.28
CA TRP A 60 13.70 11.62 -5.66
C TRP A 60 12.29 11.32 -5.15
N MET A 61 11.72 10.16 -5.49
CA MET A 61 10.37 9.78 -5.11
C MET A 61 10.36 8.98 -3.81
N ILE A 62 9.48 9.37 -2.89
CA ILE A 62 9.15 8.57 -1.71
C ILE A 62 8.21 7.44 -2.13
N ILE A 63 8.51 6.21 -1.72
CA ILE A 63 7.70 5.02 -1.98
C ILE A 63 6.72 4.84 -0.81
N LEU A 64 5.42 4.82 -1.10
CA LEU A 64 4.38 4.44 -0.15
C LEU A 64 4.01 2.96 -0.35
N ALA A 65 4.56 2.09 0.50
CA ALA A 65 4.32 0.65 0.42
C ALA A 65 3.06 0.28 1.22
N PHE A 66 1.91 0.21 0.54
CA PHE A 66 0.64 -0.18 1.14
C PHE A 66 0.56 -1.69 1.41
N ASN A 67 0.27 -2.04 2.65
CA ASN A 67 0.13 -3.41 3.13
C ASN A 67 -1.16 -3.51 3.98
N PRO A 68 -2.06 -4.45 3.70
CA PRO A 68 -3.19 -4.70 4.59
C PRO A 68 -2.71 -5.39 5.88
N SER A 69 -3.04 -4.82 7.03
CA SER A 69 -2.63 -5.26 8.38
C SER A 69 -3.11 -6.66 8.75
N ILE A 70 -4.09 -7.21 8.00
CA ILE A 70 -4.53 -8.60 8.15
C ILE A 70 -3.47 -9.62 7.73
N LEU A 71 -2.46 -9.20 6.95
CA LEU A 71 -1.37 -10.09 6.62
C LEU A 71 -0.49 -10.28 7.86
N PRO A 72 -0.11 -11.53 8.15
CA PRO A 72 0.74 -11.77 9.30
C PRO A 72 2.02 -10.96 9.14
N VAL A 73 2.43 -10.24 10.17
CA VAL A 73 3.66 -9.42 10.13
C VAL A 73 4.87 -10.27 9.79
N TYR A 74 4.90 -11.54 10.23
CA TYR A 74 5.92 -12.49 9.81
C TYR A 74 5.93 -12.74 8.30
N ALA A 75 4.79 -12.66 7.59
CA ALA A 75 4.71 -12.84 6.13
C ALA A 75 5.27 -11.64 5.35
N LEU A 76 5.40 -10.47 5.99
CA LEU A 76 6.07 -9.32 5.37
C LEU A 76 7.58 -9.57 5.18
N PHE A 77 8.18 -10.43 6.02
CA PHE A 77 9.63 -10.66 6.05
C PHE A 77 10.04 -12.13 5.85
N SER A 78 9.11 -13.08 6.02
CA SER A 78 9.38 -14.51 5.92
C SER A 78 9.39 -14.97 4.47
N HIS A 79 10.40 -15.76 4.11
CA HIS A 79 10.52 -16.45 2.84
C HIS A 79 9.64 -17.71 2.73
N ARG A 80 8.72 -17.93 3.70
CA ARG A 80 7.81 -19.08 3.65
C ARG A 80 6.60 -18.75 2.78
N ASP A 81 6.51 -19.42 1.64
CA ASP A 81 5.40 -19.40 0.69
C ASP A 81 4.18 -20.15 1.23
N MET A 82 3.61 -19.64 2.32
CA MET A 82 2.28 -20.02 2.73
C MET A 82 1.41 -18.78 2.62
N LEU A 83 0.28 -18.94 1.92
CA LEU A 83 -0.95 -18.14 1.96
C LEU A 83 -1.30 -17.33 0.70
N SER A 84 -2.61 -17.33 0.44
CA SER A 84 -3.52 -16.54 -0.43
C SER A 84 -2.96 -15.56 -1.47
N ASN A 85 -3.73 -15.33 -2.55
CA ASN A 85 -3.42 -14.37 -3.63
C ASN A 85 -3.12 -12.94 -3.12
N VAL A 86 -3.72 -12.51 -2.00
CA VAL A 86 -3.48 -11.20 -1.38
C VAL A 86 -2.07 -11.08 -0.82
N ASP A 87 -1.55 -12.16 -0.20
CA ASP A 87 -0.20 -12.20 0.35
C ASP A 87 0.85 -12.19 -0.78
N ILE A 88 0.56 -12.91 -1.88
CA ILE A 88 1.43 -13.02 -3.06
C ILE A 88 1.65 -11.64 -3.75
N THR A 89 0.58 -10.87 -3.92
CA THR A 89 0.65 -9.53 -4.51
C THR A 89 1.35 -8.53 -3.59
N THR A 90 1.01 -8.53 -2.30
CA THR A 90 1.57 -7.58 -1.32
C THR A 90 3.07 -7.78 -1.17
N ARG A 91 3.54 -9.04 -1.10
CA ARG A 91 4.97 -9.37 -1.12
C ARG A 91 5.68 -8.89 -2.38
N ALA A 92 4.97 -8.78 -3.51
CA ALA A 92 5.57 -8.26 -4.74
C ALA A 92 5.97 -6.79 -4.60
N ILE A 93 5.09 -5.97 -4.03
CA ILE A 93 5.33 -4.53 -3.84
C ILE A 93 6.51 -4.31 -2.88
N LEU A 94 6.54 -5.04 -1.75
CA LEU A 94 7.64 -4.94 -0.80
C LEU A 94 8.99 -5.33 -1.42
N LYS A 95 9.03 -6.41 -2.21
CA LYS A 95 10.25 -6.82 -2.92
C LYS A 95 10.69 -5.80 -3.97
N MET A 96 9.74 -5.18 -4.67
CA MET A 96 10.02 -4.13 -5.65
C MET A 96 10.56 -2.87 -4.98
N ALA A 97 9.96 -2.47 -3.84
CA ALA A 97 10.44 -1.37 -3.03
C ALA A 97 11.85 -1.64 -2.48
N GLU A 98 12.12 -2.83 -1.94
CA GLU A 98 13.44 -3.23 -1.44
C GLU A 98 14.50 -3.24 -2.56
N LYS A 99 14.13 -3.68 -3.78
CA LYS A 99 15.04 -3.63 -4.94
C LYS A 99 15.35 -2.18 -5.36
N ALA A 100 14.37 -1.28 -5.29
CA ALA A 100 14.51 0.12 -5.69
C ALA A 100 15.13 1.01 -4.60
N ASP A 101 14.97 0.65 -3.33
CA ASP A 101 15.48 1.34 -2.16
C ASP A 101 16.09 0.34 -1.15
N PRO A 102 17.25 -0.26 -1.46
CA PRO A 102 17.87 -1.28 -0.60
C PRO A 102 18.23 -0.76 0.80
N SER A 103 18.52 0.54 0.91
CA SER A 103 18.83 1.20 2.17
C SER A 103 17.57 1.62 2.96
N SER A 104 16.38 1.42 2.39
CA SER A 104 15.08 1.79 2.99
C SER A 104 15.01 3.27 3.44
N MET A 105 15.69 4.16 2.71
CA MET A 105 15.85 5.58 3.06
C MET A 105 14.65 6.44 2.65
N ARG A 106 13.89 5.98 1.64
CA ARG A 106 12.80 6.74 1.01
C ARG A 106 11.50 5.92 0.92
N THR A 107 11.40 4.85 1.70
CA THR A 107 10.21 3.99 1.76
C THR A 107 9.47 4.20 3.06
N ILE A 108 8.16 4.46 2.98
CA ILE A 108 7.23 4.49 4.10
C ILE A 108 6.33 3.26 4.01
N GLY A 109 6.23 2.49 5.09
CA GLY A 109 5.30 1.37 5.17
C GLY A 109 3.93 1.86 5.62
N VAL A 110 2.88 1.59 4.84
CA VAL A 110 1.51 1.99 5.18
C VAL A 110 0.69 0.75 5.48
N LEU A 111 0.30 0.57 6.74
CA LEU A 111 -0.51 -0.53 7.24
C LEU A 111 -1.99 -0.13 7.22
N THR A 112 -2.85 -0.91 6.54
CA THR A 112 -4.27 -0.57 6.33
C THR A 112 -5.21 -1.62 6.88
N LYS A 113 -6.45 -1.22 7.21
CA LYS A 113 -7.49 -2.10 7.80
C LYS A 113 -7.06 -2.73 9.14
N PRO A 114 -6.55 -1.95 10.11
CA PRO A 114 -6.15 -2.46 11.42
C PRO A 114 -7.33 -3.04 12.23
N ASP A 115 -8.55 -2.65 11.90
CA ASP A 115 -9.80 -3.12 12.49
C ASP A 115 -10.10 -4.61 12.23
N LEU A 116 -9.57 -5.15 11.13
CA LEU A 116 -9.71 -6.56 10.79
C LEU A 116 -8.69 -7.46 11.52
N VAL A 117 -7.74 -6.88 12.27
CA VAL A 117 -6.73 -7.62 13.04
C VAL A 117 -7.31 -8.04 14.40
N THR A 118 -7.96 -9.19 14.42
CA THR A 118 -8.64 -9.73 15.61
C THR A 118 -7.69 -10.47 16.55
N GLU A 119 -6.69 -11.17 16.00
CA GLU A 119 -5.75 -12.00 16.76
C GLU A 119 -4.78 -11.15 17.60
N VAL A 120 -4.63 -11.52 18.87
CA VAL A 120 -3.75 -10.82 19.83
C VAL A 120 -2.28 -10.85 19.36
N ALA A 121 -1.81 -11.99 18.84
CA ALA A 121 -0.44 -12.13 18.35
C ALA A 121 -0.17 -11.19 17.17
N SER A 122 -1.09 -11.13 16.21
CA SER A 122 -1.00 -10.28 15.02
C SER A 122 -1.06 -8.79 15.38
N ARG A 123 -1.91 -8.40 16.35
CA ARG A 123 -1.94 -7.03 16.88
C ARG A 123 -0.63 -6.65 17.57
N LYS A 124 -0.06 -7.55 18.37
CA LYS A 124 1.24 -7.33 19.03
C LYS A 124 2.36 -7.16 18.01
N ALA A 125 2.43 -8.04 17.01
CA ALA A 125 3.43 -7.95 15.96
C ALA A 125 3.29 -6.64 15.16
N MET A 126 2.06 -6.20 14.86
CA MET A 126 1.81 -4.92 14.21
C MET A 126 2.33 -3.75 15.05
N LYS A 127 2.07 -3.76 16.36
CA LYS A 127 2.62 -2.75 17.29
C LYS A 127 4.14 -2.78 17.31
N ASP A 128 4.75 -3.95 17.40
CA ASP A 128 6.21 -4.10 17.46
C ASP A 128 6.87 -3.62 16.15
N LEU A 129 6.24 -3.84 14.99
CA LEU A 129 6.68 -3.30 13.70
C LEU A 129 6.64 -1.78 13.65
N VAL A 130 5.52 -1.18 14.06
CA VAL A 130 5.33 0.29 14.05
C VAL A 130 6.27 0.97 15.04
N LEU A 131 6.57 0.32 16.17
CA LEU A 131 7.54 0.80 17.16
C LEU A 131 9.00 0.55 16.75
N GLY A 132 9.26 0.01 15.55
CA GLY A 132 10.60 -0.20 15.02
C GLY A 132 11.40 -1.31 15.72
N LYS A 133 10.72 -2.29 16.35
CA LYS A 133 11.40 -3.44 16.96
C LYS A 133 11.79 -4.54 15.96
N GLU A 134 11.26 -4.48 14.74
CA GLU A 134 11.61 -5.36 13.60
C GLU A 134 12.37 -4.58 12.50
N LYS A 135 12.42 -5.09 11.26
CA LYS A 135 13.11 -4.46 10.13
C LYS A 135 12.68 -2.99 9.99
N GLN A 136 13.62 -2.07 10.19
CA GLN A 136 13.34 -0.64 10.23
C GLN A 136 13.38 -0.03 8.84
N LEU A 137 12.26 0.58 8.44
CA LEU A 137 12.25 1.61 7.39
C LEU A 137 12.71 2.92 8.02
N GLN A 138 13.57 3.69 7.35
CA GLN A 138 14.11 4.94 7.91
C GLN A 138 13.03 6.00 8.12
N LEU A 139 12.01 6.00 7.25
CA LEU A 139 10.84 6.86 7.38
C LEU A 139 9.70 6.23 8.22
N GLY A 140 9.91 5.03 8.74
CA GLY A 140 8.99 4.33 9.63
C GLY A 140 7.75 3.75 8.96
N TYR A 141 6.77 3.44 9.81
CA TYR A 141 5.47 2.87 9.43
C TYR A 141 4.33 3.79 9.88
N CYS A 142 3.31 3.92 9.04
CA CYS A 142 2.05 4.58 9.33
C CYS A 142 0.92 3.54 9.36
N VAL A 143 -0.04 3.68 10.27
CA VAL A 143 -1.23 2.82 10.34
C VAL A 143 -2.45 3.68 10.07
N LEU A 144 -3.29 3.26 9.12
CA LEU A 144 -4.47 3.99 8.69
C LEU A 144 -5.71 3.11 8.74
N LYS A 145 -6.82 3.67 9.23
CA LYS A 145 -8.13 3.03 9.16
C LYS A 145 -8.90 3.58 7.96
N ASN A 146 -8.90 2.80 6.87
CA ASN A 146 -9.66 3.13 5.67
C ASN A 146 -11.17 2.91 5.88
N CYS A 147 -11.99 3.52 5.01
CA CYS A 147 -13.42 3.27 4.95
C CYS A 147 -13.72 1.79 4.71
N SER A 148 -14.80 1.31 5.33
CA SER A 148 -15.36 0.02 4.95
C SER A 148 -15.87 0.08 3.50
N ALA A 149 -15.88 -1.06 2.80
CA ALA A 149 -16.45 -1.16 1.47
C ALA A 149 -17.94 -0.76 1.43
N ASP A 150 -18.63 -0.89 2.57
CA ASP A 150 -20.04 -0.56 2.72
C ASP A 150 -20.27 0.92 3.08
N ASP A 151 -19.22 1.68 3.38
CA ASP A 151 -19.30 3.07 3.82
C ASP A 151 -19.14 4.05 2.65
N ALA A 152 -20.17 4.07 1.80
CA ALA A 152 -20.19 4.90 0.60
C ALA A 152 -20.51 6.38 0.87
N GLN A 153 -21.12 6.73 2.00
CA GLN A 153 -21.70 8.06 2.24
C GLN A 153 -20.98 8.91 3.30
N SER A 154 -20.06 8.34 4.09
CA SER A 154 -19.38 9.15 5.10
C SER A 154 -18.51 10.24 4.48
N THR A 155 -18.58 11.44 5.05
CA THR A 155 -17.75 12.59 4.66
C THR A 155 -16.31 12.42 5.16
N VAL A 156 -15.36 13.17 4.60
CA VAL A 156 -13.96 13.19 5.06
C VAL A 156 -13.86 13.45 6.57
N VAL A 157 -14.64 14.40 7.08
CA VAL A 157 -14.65 14.75 8.51
C VAL A 157 -15.12 13.58 9.38
N GLN A 158 -16.17 12.88 8.96
CA GLN A 158 -16.68 11.70 9.69
C GLN A 158 -15.65 10.57 9.70
N ARG A 159 -14.95 10.35 8.59
CA ARG A 159 -13.90 9.33 8.46
C ARG A 159 -12.72 9.61 9.40
N LEU A 160 -12.26 10.85 9.46
CA LEU A 160 -11.22 11.28 10.39
C LEU A 160 -11.64 11.10 11.84
N ALA A 161 -12.88 11.45 12.19
CA ALA A 161 -13.41 11.27 13.55
C ALA A 161 -13.49 9.77 13.94
N GLN A 162 -13.88 8.90 13.00
CA GLN A 162 -13.90 7.45 13.22
C GLN A 162 -12.50 6.87 13.40
N GLU A 163 -11.52 7.35 12.63
CA GLU A 163 -10.12 6.93 12.77
C GLU A 163 -9.55 7.37 14.12
N GLN A 164 -9.75 8.62 14.52
CA GLN A 164 -9.35 9.12 15.84
C GLN A 164 -10.00 8.32 16.97
N THR A 165 -11.28 7.97 16.84
CA THR A 165 -11.99 7.15 17.83
C THR A 165 -11.42 5.74 17.91
N PHE A 166 -11.03 5.15 16.77
CA PHE A 166 -10.43 3.82 16.72
C PHE A 166 -9.06 3.79 17.42
N PHE A 167 -8.17 4.71 17.06
CA PHE A 167 -6.83 4.76 17.66
C PHE A 167 -6.83 5.31 19.09
N GLY A 168 -7.76 6.21 19.44
CA GLY A 168 -7.90 6.74 20.80
C GLY A 168 -8.40 5.73 21.84
N ARG A 169 -8.97 4.60 21.40
CA ARG A 169 -9.41 3.49 22.28
C ARG A 169 -8.36 2.38 22.43
N SER A 170 -7.22 2.51 21.76
CA SER A 170 -6.21 1.46 21.64
C SER A 170 -5.08 1.69 22.66
N GLU A 171 -5.12 1.00 23.81
CA GLU A 171 -3.93 0.73 24.63
C GLU A 171 -3.05 -0.33 23.97
#